data_AF-A0A8T4XB73-F1
#
_entry.id   AF-A0A8T4XB73-F1
#
_cell.length_a   1.000
_cell.length_b   1.000
_cell.length_c   1.000
_cell.angle_alpha   90.00
_cell.angle_beta   90.00
_cell.angle_gamma   90.00
#
_symmetry.space_group_name_H-M   'P 1'
#
loop_
_entity.id
_entity.type
_entity.pdbx_description
1 polymer ?
#
loop_
_entity_poly.entity_id
_entity_poly.type
_entity_poly.pdbx_seq_one_letter_code
_entity_poly.pdbx_strand_id
1 'polypeptide(L)' 'MGIENNNLINYDDMFNFINEYKPDWEKLTDGDNIKIKTNEHIVKFEFIEQLKKKYNFKITEVSFSDYYGIVFSIE' A
#
# COMPACT_ATOMS: atom_id res chain seq x y z
N MET A 1 -5.91 18.05 22.31
CA MET A 1 -5.18 17.89 21.03
C MET A 1 -4.45 16.56 21.06
N GLY A 2 -4.53 15.78 19.97
CA GLY A 2 -3.70 14.59 19.78
C GLY A 2 -4.45 13.27 19.58
N ILE A 3 -5.44 13.21 18.69
CA ILE A 3 -5.95 11.95 18.13
C ILE A 3 -5.21 11.73 16.80
N GLU A 4 -3.89 11.49 16.83
CA GLU A 4 -3.12 11.32 15.58
C GLU A 4 -2.13 10.14 15.59
N ASN A 5 -2.08 9.30 16.63
CA ASN A 5 -0.99 8.32 16.77
C ASN A 5 -1.39 6.83 16.75
N ASN A 6 -2.63 6.48 16.42
CA ASN A 6 -3.05 5.07 16.40
C ASN A 6 -3.13 4.43 15.00
N ASN A 7 -3.28 5.23 13.93
CA ASN A 7 -3.39 4.70 12.57
C ASN A 7 -2.05 4.58 11.84
N LEU A 8 -1.08 5.45 12.13
CA LEU A 8 0.25 5.42 11.51
C LEU A 8 1.02 4.11 11.78
N ILE A 9 0.86 3.55 12.98
CA ILE A 9 1.53 2.31 13.40
C ILE A 9 1.13 1.13 12.49
N ASN A 10 -0.09 1.10 11.96
CA ASN A 10 -0.58 0.00 11.14
C ASN A 10 0.01 0.02 9.70
N TYR A 11 0.14 1.20 9.10
CA TYR A 11 0.62 1.31 7.73
C TYR A 11 2.13 1.15 7.59
N ASP A 12 2.92 1.57 8.58
CA ASP A 12 4.36 1.32 8.59
C ASP A 12 4.64 -0.19 8.74
N ASP A 13 3.90 -0.89 9.61
CA ASP A 13 4.00 -2.34 9.74
C ASP A 13 3.55 -3.08 8.48
N MET A 14 2.51 -2.60 7.80
CA MET A 14 2.08 -3.12 6.51
C MET A 14 3.16 -2.93 5.45
N PHE A 15 3.76 -1.74 5.38
CA PHE A 15 4.79 -1.48 4.40
C PHE A 15 6.08 -2.25 4.69
N ASN A 16 6.46 -2.42 5.95
CA ASN A 16 7.57 -3.28 6.35
C ASN A 16 7.36 -4.72 5.87
N PHE A 17 6.16 -5.26 6.07
CA PHE A 17 5.80 -6.59 5.54
C PHE A 17 5.85 -6.62 4.01
N ILE A 18 5.31 -5.61 3.31
CA ILE A 18 5.43 -5.55 1.85
C ILE A 18 6.90 -5.56 1.44
N ASN A 19 7.74 -4.75 2.08
CA ASN A 19 9.16 -4.60 1.78
C ASN A 19 9.96 -5.91 1.99
N GLU A 20 9.55 -6.77 2.93
CA GLU A 20 10.15 -8.10 3.12
C GLU A 20 9.96 -9.03 1.91
N TYR A 21 8.82 -8.93 1.21
CA TYR A 21 8.50 -9.80 0.06
C TYR A 21 8.68 -9.11 -1.30
N LYS A 22 8.58 -7.78 -1.31
CA LYS A 22 8.52 -6.90 -2.48
C LYS A 22 9.31 -5.60 -2.20
N PRO A 23 10.64 -5.68 -2.09
CA PRO A 23 11.48 -4.53 -1.73
C PRO A 23 11.47 -3.40 -2.78
N ASP A 24 11.06 -3.70 -4.01
CA ASP A 24 10.97 -2.73 -5.10
C ASP A 24 9.67 -1.90 -5.07
N TRP A 25 8.76 -2.19 -4.13
CA TRP A 25 7.53 -1.42 -3.97
C TRP A 25 7.78 -0.18 -3.13
N GLU A 26 7.17 0.93 -3.51
CA GLU A 26 7.37 2.24 -2.89
C GLU A 26 6.12 2.68 -2.13
N LYS A 27 6.31 3.19 -0.90
CA LYS A 27 5.27 3.90 -0.16
C LYS A 27 5.23 5.35 -0.64
N LEU A 28 4.07 5.79 -1.10
CA LEU A 28 3.79 7.17 -1.43
C LEU A 28 2.77 7.72 -0.43
N THR A 29 2.99 8.95 0.03
CA THR A 29 2.04 9.66 0.89
C THR A 29 1.52 10.86 0.11
N ASP A 30 0.20 10.96 -0.02
CA ASP A 30 -0.48 12.02 -0.76
C ASP A 30 -1.56 12.65 0.13
N GLY A 31 -1.13 13.64 0.92
CA GLY A 31 -1.93 14.18 2.02
C GLY A 31 -2.18 13.10 3.08
N ASP A 32 -3.45 12.86 3.40
CA ASP A 32 -3.88 11.82 4.35
C ASP A 32 -3.99 10.43 3.71
N ASN A 33 -3.81 10.32 2.38
CA ASN A 33 -3.92 9.05 1.67
C ASN A 33 -2.57 8.36 1.55
N ILE A 34 -2.57 7.05 1.81
CA ILE A 34 -1.40 6.20 1.62
C ILE A 34 -1.56 5.45 0.31
N LYS A 35 -0.53 5.53 -0.53
CA LYS A 35 -0.47 4.84 -1.81
C LYS A 35 0.72 3.90 -1.83
N ILE A 36 0.55 2.78 -2.51
CA ILE A 36 1.59 1.78 -2.77
C ILE A 36 1.84 1.79 -4.26
N LYS A 37 3.07 2.06 -4.67
CA LYS A 37 3.50 1.99 -6.06
C LYS A 37 4.34 0.75 -6.28
N THR A 38 4.08 0.04 -7.36
CA THR A 38 4.80 -1.16 -7.74
C THR A 38 5.41 -0.95 -9.11
N ASN A 39 6.61 -1.49 -9.32
CA ASN A 39 7.21 -1.61 -10.65
C ASN A 39 6.60 -2.78 -11.46
N GLU A 40 5.62 -3.50 -10.91
CA GLU A 40 5.00 -4.65 -11.56
C GLU A 40 3.88 -4.18 -12.51
N HIS A 41 3.84 -4.75 -13.71
CA HIS A 41 2.74 -4.54 -14.66
C HIS A 41 1.50 -5.39 -14.34
N ILE A 42 1.67 -6.41 -13.49
CA ILE A 42 0.61 -7.29 -13.01
C ILE A 42 0.90 -7.58 -11.54
N VAL A 43 -0.02 -7.20 -10.65
CA VAL A 43 0.03 -7.61 -9.25
C VAL A 43 -0.87 -8.82 -9.05
N LYS A 44 -0.32 -9.87 -8.45
CA LYS A 44 -1.08 -11.09 -8.13
C LYS A 44 -2.16 -10.77 -7.09
N PHE A 45 -3.40 -11.09 -7.42
CA PHE A 45 -4.55 -10.88 -6.54
C PHE A 45 -4.37 -11.54 -5.16
N GLU A 46 -3.72 -12.71 -5.10
CA GLU A 46 -3.41 -13.41 -3.83
C GLU A 46 -2.61 -12.57 -2.84
N PHE A 47 -1.60 -11.83 -3.29
CA PHE A 47 -0.77 -11.04 -2.38
C PHE A 47 -1.59 -9.89 -1.78
N ILE A 48 -2.39 -9.23 -2.61
CA ILE A 48 -3.34 -8.20 -2.18
C ILE A 48 -4.37 -8.77 -1.20
N GLU A 49 -4.88 -9.99 -1.42
CA GLU A 49 -5.81 -10.61 -0.49
C GLU A 49 -5.17 -10.94 0.87
N GLN A 50 -3.92 -11.39 0.89
CA GLN A 50 -3.18 -11.61 2.14
C GLN A 50 -3.02 -10.30 2.92
N LEU A 51 -2.65 -9.25 2.23
CA LEU A 51 -2.53 -7.91 2.77
C LEU A 51 -3.87 -7.40 3.35
N LYS A 52 -4.98 -7.56 2.60
CA LYS A 52 -6.34 -7.25 3.08
C LYS A 52 -6.72 -8.05 4.32
N LYS A 53 -6.42 -9.36 4.36
CA LYS A 53 -6.74 -10.22 5.52
C LYS A 53 -5.94 -9.84 6.77
N LYS A 54 -4.67 -9.46 6.60
CA LYS A 54 -3.76 -9.17 7.72
C LYS A 54 -3.98 -7.78 8.31
N TYR A 55 -4.18 -6.79 7.45
CA TYR A 55 -4.23 -5.38 7.86
C TYR A 55 -5.63 -4.76 7.77
N ASN A 56 -6.60 -5.50 7.24
CA ASN A 56 -8.00 -5.07 7.08
C ASN A 56 -8.16 -3.74 6.33
N PHE A 57 -7.29 -3.47 5.35
CA PHE A 57 -7.43 -2.28 4.51
C PHE A 57 -8.33 -2.53 3.30
N LYS A 58 -8.81 -1.42 2.74
CA LYS A 58 -9.56 -1.35 1.50
C LYS A 58 -8.72 -0.66 0.44
N ILE A 59 -8.70 -1.23 -0.77
CA ILE A 59 -8.17 -0.52 -1.94
C ILE A 59 -9.25 0.46 -2.39
N THR A 60 -8.91 1.74 -2.41
CA THR A 60 -9.83 2.82 -2.80
C THR A 60 -9.66 3.20 -4.27
N GLU A 61 -8.44 3.07 -4.80
CA GLU A 61 -8.12 3.44 -6.18
C GLU A 61 -6.99 2.55 -6.73
N VAL A 62 -7.04 2.26 -8.03
CA VAL A 62 -5.96 1.63 -8.77
C VAL A 62 -5.69 2.45 -10.03
N SER A 63 -4.46 2.91 -10.21
CA SER A 63 -4.03 3.62 -11.41
C SER A 63 -2.81 2.94 -12.03
N PHE A 64 -2.73 3.04 -13.36
CA PHE A 64 -1.58 2.59 -14.13
C PHE A 64 -0.77 3.83 -14.48
N SER A 65 0.51 3.86 -14.11
CA SER A 65 1.40 4.90 -14.62
C SER A 65 2.03 4.42 -15.93
N ASP A 66 2.05 5.29 -16.94
CA ASP A 66 2.52 4.96 -18.30
C ASP A 66 3.97 4.44 -18.37
N TYR A 67 4.77 4.62 -17.31
CA TYR A 67 6.18 4.25 -17.29
C TYR A 67 6.65 3.45 -16.06
N TYR A 68 5.84 3.27 -15.01
CA TYR A 68 6.35 2.81 -13.71
C TYR A 68 5.45 1.84 -12.93
N GLY A 69 4.54 1.12 -13.61
CA GLY A 69 3.75 0.05 -13.00
C GLY A 69 2.46 0.53 -12.32
N ILE A 70 1.95 -0.24 -11.37
CA ILE A 70 0.62 -0.05 -10.77
C ILE A 70 0.72 0.73 -9.45
N VAL A 71 -0.17 1.70 -9.26
CA VAL A 71 -0.32 2.44 -8.01
C VAL A 71 -1.68 2.14 -7.39
N PHE A 72 -1.68 1.76 -6.11
CA PHE A 72 -2.90 1.49 -5.34
C PHE A 72 -3.02 2.46 -4.17
N SER A 73 -4.16 3.12 -4.04
CA SER A 73 -4.52 3.88 -2.83
C SER A 73 -5.22 2.96 -1.83
N ILE A 74 -4.91 3.10 -0.55
CA ILE A 74 -5.50 2.28 0.52
C ILE A 74 -6.09 3.14 1.65
N GLU A 75 -7.13 2.60 2.28
CA GLU A 75 -7.81 3.12 3.47
C GLU A 75 -7.94 2.02 4.52
#